data_AF-A0A9N9I3R0-F1
#
_entry.id   AF-A0A9N9I3R0-F1
#
_cell.length_a   1.000
_cell.length_b   1.000
_cell.length_c   1.000
_cell.angle_alpha   90.00
_cell.angle_beta   90.00
_cell.angle_gamma   90.00
#
_symmetry.space_group_name_H-M   'P 1'
#
loop_
_entity.id
_entity.type
_entity.pdbx_description
1 polymer ?
#
loop_
_entity_poly.entity_id
_entity_poly.type
_entity_poly.pdbx_seq_one_letter_code
_entity_poly.pdbx_strand_id
1 'polypeptide(L)'
;NSQVFLRIPIMWSAIFVIAFITFSYGLENGLGRTPPMGWSTWNHFQCGVNENLLKDAADAMVDLGFLKAGYNYLNLDDCWEGNRDKNGYINTDPKTFPGGIKPLADYAHSKGLLFGIYSDAGRLTCARRIGSLGYEKQDAEKFAEWGIDFLKYDNCHNDGSPEKDRYEAMGRELNKTGRPIFYSICEWGKSKPFLWAREVGNSWRTTNDIRASWVSITSIIQKQQMITKYAGPGGWNDPDMLQVGNGHLTLDEQRSHFSIWAALKAPLILGFDIINPPADAKALVLNEEIIAVNVVLFNRGEIPQVITLHFASHCNLDGEITVRDLWEHADKGIFTRRVPKHGVTVLKLTGGTPVKKHNESLFLQHVWDDDIVDNQVDVIVNGENLSDLE
;
A
#
# COMPACT_ATOMS: atom_id res chain seq x y z
N ASN A 1 73.10 5.81 -39.25
CA ASN A 1 73.12 6.27 -37.83
C ASN A 1 72.84 7.77 -37.84
N SER A 2 71.72 8.31 -37.40
CA SER A 2 70.60 7.78 -36.63
C SER A 2 69.38 8.67 -36.88
N GLN A 3 68.19 8.07 -36.80
CA GLN A 3 66.90 8.65 -37.16
C GLN A 3 66.44 9.79 -36.23
N VAL A 4 65.77 10.78 -36.83
CA VAL A 4 65.04 11.88 -36.18
C VAL A 4 63.70 11.34 -35.68
N PHE A 5 63.52 11.24 -34.36
CA PHE A 5 62.23 10.89 -33.75
C PHE A 5 61.40 12.16 -33.49
N LEU A 6 60.34 12.33 -34.27
CA LEU A 6 59.22 13.24 -33.97
C LEU A 6 58.46 12.69 -32.74
N ARG A 7 58.34 13.50 -31.69
CA ARG A 7 57.43 13.23 -30.56
C ARG A 7 56.06 13.82 -30.86
N ILE A 8 55.07 12.96 -31.10
CA ILE A 8 53.65 13.32 -31.17
C ILE A 8 53.10 13.39 -29.73
N PRO A 9 52.48 14.49 -29.28
CA PRO A 9 51.82 14.53 -27.98
C PRO A 9 50.50 13.75 -28.04
N ILE A 10 50.36 12.77 -27.17
CA ILE A 10 49.14 11.98 -26.97
C ILE A 10 48.11 12.89 -26.27
N MET A 11 47.09 13.31 -27.03
CA MET A 11 45.89 13.95 -26.48
C MET A 11 45.10 12.92 -25.67
N TRP A 12 44.99 13.15 -24.36
CA TRP A 12 44.10 12.40 -23.49
C TRP A 12 42.67 12.86 -23.74
N SER A 13 41.92 12.09 -24.52
CA SER A 13 40.47 12.26 -24.67
C SER A 13 39.78 11.81 -23.38
N ALA A 14 39.33 12.75 -22.56
CA ALA A 14 38.47 12.47 -21.42
C ALA A 14 37.10 11.97 -21.93
N ILE A 15 36.84 10.68 -21.78
CA ILE A 15 35.52 10.09 -22.01
C ILE A 15 34.65 10.48 -20.82
N PHE A 16 33.79 11.48 -20.99
CA PHE A 16 32.70 11.77 -20.05
C PHE A 16 31.67 10.65 -20.17
N VAL A 17 31.65 9.74 -19.20
CA VAL A 17 30.53 8.81 -19.00
C VAL A 17 29.38 9.64 -18.43
N ILE A 18 28.45 10.06 -19.29
CA ILE A 18 27.17 10.61 -18.87
C ILE A 18 26.36 9.43 -18.31
N ALA A 19 26.29 9.33 -16.99
CA ALA A 19 25.33 8.46 -16.34
C ALA A 19 23.93 8.97 -16.69
N PHE A 20 23.19 8.22 -17.50
CA PHE A 20 21.76 8.44 -17.68
C PHE A 20 21.08 8.14 -16.35
N ILE A 21 20.84 9.17 -15.53
CA ILE A 21 19.88 9.07 -14.43
C ILE A 21 18.53 8.93 -15.11
N THR A 22 17.99 7.70 -15.15
CA THR A 22 16.61 7.46 -15.50
C THR A 22 15.75 8.08 -14.39
N PHE A 23 15.29 9.31 -14.59
CA PHE A 23 14.20 9.84 -13.78
C PHE A 23 12.98 8.98 -14.08
N SER A 24 12.51 8.25 -13.08
CA SER A 24 11.18 7.65 -13.13
C SER A 24 10.19 8.81 -13.07
N TYR A 25 9.50 9.07 -14.18
CA TYR A 25 8.44 10.09 -14.24
C TYR A 25 7.21 9.55 -13.49
N GLY A 26 7.23 9.62 -12.16
CA GLY A 26 6.03 9.42 -11.33
C GLY A 26 5.30 10.75 -11.10
N LEU A 27 4.09 10.68 -10.53
CA LEU A 27 3.46 11.81 -9.87
C LEU A 27 4.38 12.29 -8.75
N GLU A 28 5.25 13.25 -9.05
CA GLU A 28 6.16 13.87 -8.07
C GLU A 28 5.40 14.93 -7.24
N ASN A 29 4.33 14.52 -6.56
CA ASN A 29 3.60 15.36 -5.61
C ASN A 29 4.22 15.33 -4.20
N GLY A 30 5.35 14.63 -4.03
CA GLY A 30 6.08 14.51 -2.76
C GLY A 30 5.49 13.53 -1.75
N LEU A 31 4.36 12.89 -2.05
CA LEU A 31 3.66 11.96 -1.17
C LEU A 31 3.96 10.48 -1.49
N GLY A 32 3.53 9.58 -0.60
CA GLY A 32 3.64 8.14 -0.82
C GLY A 32 5.07 7.61 -0.91
N ARG A 33 6.05 8.27 -0.25
CA ARG A 33 7.43 7.78 -0.22
C ARG A 33 7.56 6.43 0.48
N THR A 34 6.66 6.14 1.41
CA THR A 34 6.34 4.80 1.93
C THR A 34 4.85 4.51 1.66
N PRO A 35 4.42 3.24 1.71
CA PRO A 35 3.00 2.92 1.60
C PRO A 35 2.20 3.61 2.71
N PRO A 36 0.99 4.13 2.43
CA PRO A 36 0.18 4.79 3.44
C PRO A 36 -0.34 3.77 4.47
N MET A 37 -0.47 4.23 5.71
CA MET A 37 -1.04 3.45 6.82
C MET A 37 -2.20 4.20 7.43
N GLY A 38 -3.33 3.53 7.65
CA GLY A 38 -4.51 4.20 8.18
C GLY A 38 -5.65 3.25 8.50
N TRP A 39 -6.85 3.78 8.54
CA TRP A 39 -8.09 3.05 8.76
C TRP A 39 -9.17 3.61 7.83
N SER A 40 -10.03 2.73 7.30
CA SER A 40 -11.20 3.11 6.50
C SER A 40 -12.48 2.54 7.10
N THR A 41 -13.55 3.32 6.99
CA THR A 41 -14.88 2.97 7.52
C THR A 41 -15.53 1.76 6.84
N TRP A 42 -15.17 1.45 5.58
CA TRP A 42 -15.99 0.61 4.69
C TRP A 42 -16.19 -0.84 5.15
N ASN A 43 -15.10 -1.55 5.44
CA ASN A 43 -15.14 -3.01 5.68
C ASN A 43 -16.00 -3.39 6.89
N HIS A 44 -16.15 -2.50 7.88
CA HIS A 44 -16.97 -2.72 9.06
C HIS A 44 -18.29 -1.94 9.04
N PHE A 45 -18.24 -0.63 8.77
CA PHE A 45 -19.40 0.26 8.96
C PHE A 45 -20.22 0.46 7.70
N GLN A 46 -19.66 0.24 6.49
CA GLN A 46 -20.34 0.50 5.21
C GLN A 46 -21.00 1.90 5.21
N CYS A 47 -22.27 2.01 4.82
CA CYS A 47 -23.02 3.27 4.89
C CYS A 47 -23.47 3.70 6.30
N GLY A 48 -23.13 2.95 7.35
CA GLY A 48 -23.45 3.25 8.75
C GLY A 48 -22.60 4.38 9.36
N VAL A 49 -22.10 5.31 8.55
CA VAL A 49 -21.15 6.35 8.95
C VAL A 49 -21.84 7.66 9.31
N ASN A 50 -21.28 8.38 10.29
CA ASN A 50 -21.74 9.70 10.71
C ASN A 50 -20.62 10.47 11.42
N GLU A 51 -20.84 11.76 11.68
CA GLU A 51 -19.86 12.66 12.30
C GLU A 51 -19.32 12.15 13.65
N ASN A 52 -20.17 11.62 14.52
CA ASN A 52 -19.73 11.15 15.84
C ASN A 52 -18.86 9.89 15.71
N LEU A 53 -19.23 8.96 14.84
CA LEU A 53 -18.42 7.78 14.56
C LEU A 53 -16.98 8.15 14.17
N LEU A 54 -16.82 9.17 13.31
CA LEU A 54 -15.49 9.58 12.84
C LEU A 54 -14.68 10.27 13.94
N LYS A 55 -15.33 11.01 14.86
CA LYS A 55 -14.66 11.58 16.05
C LYS A 55 -14.23 10.49 17.02
N ASP A 56 -15.12 9.54 17.31
CA ASP A 56 -14.83 8.41 18.20
C ASP A 56 -13.71 7.53 17.63
N ALA A 57 -13.72 7.31 16.31
CA ALA A 57 -12.64 6.60 15.61
C ALA A 57 -11.30 7.35 15.67
N ALA A 58 -11.31 8.68 15.49
CA ALA A 58 -10.11 9.50 15.64
C ALA A 58 -9.52 9.40 17.05
N ASP A 59 -10.37 9.48 18.07
CA ASP A 59 -9.95 9.31 19.46
C ASP A 59 -9.38 7.90 19.72
N ALA A 60 -10.08 6.85 19.25
CA ALA A 60 -9.61 5.48 19.38
C ALA A 60 -8.27 5.23 18.65
N MET A 61 -8.06 5.82 17.47
CA MET A 61 -6.79 5.73 16.74
C MET A 61 -5.61 6.25 17.57
N VAL A 62 -5.82 7.33 18.34
CA VAL A 62 -4.81 7.88 19.23
C VAL A 62 -4.69 7.07 20.52
N ASP A 63 -5.79 6.91 21.25
CA ASP A 63 -5.82 6.35 22.60
C ASP A 63 -5.43 4.87 22.63
N LEU A 64 -5.73 4.13 21.56
CA LEU A 64 -5.41 2.70 21.44
C LEU A 64 -4.04 2.43 20.82
N GLY A 65 -3.30 3.47 20.42
CA GLY A 65 -1.91 3.38 19.96
C GLY A 65 -1.72 3.19 18.45
N PHE A 66 -2.79 3.26 17.64
CA PHE A 66 -2.68 3.09 16.19
C PHE A 66 -1.88 4.21 15.53
N LEU A 67 -2.11 5.47 15.92
CA LEU A 67 -1.31 6.60 15.43
C LEU A 67 0.18 6.41 15.77
N LYS A 68 0.50 5.95 16.98
CA LYS A 68 1.88 5.68 17.40
C LYS A 68 2.55 4.61 16.52
N ALA A 69 1.81 3.57 16.16
CA ALA A 69 2.28 2.51 15.26
C ALA A 69 2.34 2.94 13.77
N GLY A 70 1.96 4.18 13.44
CA GLY A 70 2.06 4.76 12.10
C GLY A 70 0.75 4.86 11.33
N TYR A 71 -0.36 4.32 11.83
CA TYR A 71 -1.68 4.45 11.20
C TYR A 71 -2.21 5.87 11.39
N ASN A 72 -1.94 6.75 10.42
CA ASN A 72 -2.20 8.18 10.55
C ASN A 72 -3.35 8.68 9.68
N TYR A 73 -3.77 7.94 8.64
CA TYR A 73 -4.94 8.31 7.82
C TYR A 73 -6.25 7.79 8.42
N LEU A 74 -7.15 8.70 8.81
CA LEU A 74 -8.56 8.42 9.12
C LEU A 74 -9.37 8.62 7.83
N ASN A 75 -9.70 7.55 7.12
CA ASN A 75 -10.38 7.60 5.82
C ASN A 75 -11.89 7.39 5.96
N LEU A 76 -12.67 8.38 5.54
CA LEU A 76 -14.11 8.26 5.33
C LEU A 76 -14.38 7.71 3.93
N ASP A 77 -14.90 6.49 3.87
CA ASP A 77 -15.34 5.86 2.61
C ASP A 77 -16.73 6.37 2.15
N ASP A 78 -17.37 5.68 1.19
CA ASP A 78 -18.66 6.04 0.59
C ASP A 78 -19.79 6.38 1.61
N CYS A 79 -20.87 6.97 1.12
CA CYS A 79 -22.10 7.30 1.86
C CYS A 79 -22.04 8.56 2.74
N TRP A 80 -21.09 9.46 2.50
CA TRP A 80 -21.01 10.77 3.15
C TRP A 80 -21.65 11.90 2.32
N GLU A 81 -21.79 11.68 1.01
CA GLU A 81 -22.11 12.68 0.02
C GLU A 81 -23.58 13.13 0.14
N GLY A 82 -23.77 14.45 0.14
CA GLY A 82 -25.04 15.12 0.00
C GLY A 82 -25.30 15.56 -1.44
N ASN A 83 -26.04 16.66 -1.60
CA ASN A 83 -26.37 17.22 -2.90
C ASN A 83 -25.31 18.21 -3.40
N ARG A 84 -25.29 18.43 -4.72
CA ARG A 84 -24.56 19.57 -5.32
C ARG A 84 -25.37 20.86 -5.18
N ASP A 85 -24.68 21.96 -4.93
CA ASP A 85 -25.29 23.29 -4.97
C ASP A 85 -25.52 23.78 -6.42
N LYS A 86 -26.07 24.98 -6.58
CA LYS A 86 -26.35 25.59 -7.90
C LYS A 86 -25.09 25.85 -8.75
N ASN A 87 -23.91 25.87 -8.13
CA ASN A 87 -22.62 26.09 -8.79
C ASN A 87 -21.90 24.75 -9.07
N GLY A 88 -22.48 23.62 -8.68
CA GLY A 88 -21.94 22.28 -8.89
C GLY A 88 -21.05 21.76 -7.76
N TYR A 89 -20.91 22.49 -6.65
CA TYR A 89 -20.09 22.04 -5.52
C TYR A 89 -20.82 21.00 -4.68
N ILE A 90 -20.14 19.89 -4.41
CA ILE A 90 -20.63 18.83 -3.53
C ILE A 90 -20.73 19.31 -2.07
N ASN A 91 -21.76 18.84 -1.36
CA ASN A 91 -21.94 19.04 0.08
C ASN A 91 -22.10 17.68 0.78
N THR A 92 -22.28 17.68 2.10
CA THR A 92 -22.54 16.48 2.90
C THR A 92 -24.04 16.22 3.10
N ASP A 93 -24.40 14.98 3.46
CA ASP A 93 -25.73 14.72 4.02
C ASP A 93 -25.84 15.36 5.41
N PRO A 94 -26.71 16.37 5.62
CA PRO A 94 -26.79 17.09 6.89
C PRO A 94 -27.37 16.23 8.04
N LYS A 95 -27.92 15.04 7.76
CA LYS A 95 -28.39 14.12 8.79
C LYS A 95 -27.26 13.34 9.43
N THR A 96 -26.28 12.91 8.64
CA THR A 96 -25.14 12.12 9.11
C THR A 96 -23.93 12.99 9.41
N PHE A 97 -23.77 14.12 8.72
CA PHE A 97 -22.66 15.06 8.87
C PHE A 97 -23.17 16.52 9.02
N PRO A 98 -23.89 16.84 10.12
CA PRO A 98 -24.49 18.15 10.34
C PRO A 98 -23.47 19.30 10.43
N GLY A 99 -22.25 19.02 10.90
CA GLY A 99 -21.13 19.98 10.92
C GLY A 99 -20.35 20.08 9.62
N GLY A 100 -20.60 19.17 8.66
CA GLY A 100 -19.83 19.05 7.42
C GLY A 100 -18.46 18.38 7.60
N ILE A 101 -17.72 18.24 6.49
CA ILE A 101 -16.42 17.53 6.50
C ILE A 101 -15.30 18.39 7.10
N LYS A 102 -15.28 19.70 6.83
CA LYS A 102 -14.17 20.54 7.27
C LYS A 102 -13.92 20.47 8.79
N PRO A 103 -14.93 20.60 9.67
CA PRO A 103 -14.70 20.46 11.11
C PRO A 103 -14.24 19.06 11.54
N LEU A 104 -14.57 18.02 10.78
CA LEU A 104 -14.06 16.66 11.02
C LEU A 104 -12.59 16.52 10.65
N ALA A 105 -12.19 17.07 9.50
CA ALA A 105 -10.79 17.11 9.10
C ALA A 105 -9.97 17.92 10.11
N ASP A 106 -10.46 19.10 10.51
CA ASP A 106 -9.83 19.93 11.55
C ASP A 106 -9.71 19.17 12.89
N TYR A 107 -10.72 18.37 13.26
CA TYR A 107 -10.68 17.52 14.45
C TYR A 107 -9.58 16.44 14.35
N ALA A 108 -9.52 15.71 13.23
CA ALA A 108 -8.49 14.71 12.99
C ALA A 108 -7.08 15.33 13.02
N HIS A 109 -6.89 16.48 12.37
CA HIS A 109 -5.62 17.22 12.39
C HIS A 109 -5.24 17.64 13.82
N SER A 110 -6.20 18.05 14.64
CA SER A 110 -5.94 18.41 16.05
C SER A 110 -5.45 17.23 16.90
N LYS A 111 -5.70 16.00 16.45
CA LYS A 111 -5.25 14.73 17.06
C LYS A 111 -3.94 14.22 16.47
N GLY A 112 -3.37 14.91 15.48
CA GLY A 112 -2.18 14.50 14.74
C GLY A 112 -2.45 13.46 13.65
N LEU A 113 -3.71 13.21 13.32
CA LEU A 113 -4.13 12.36 12.21
C LEU A 113 -4.23 13.18 10.91
N LEU A 114 -4.25 12.48 9.79
CA LEU A 114 -4.61 12.97 8.47
C LEU A 114 -6.04 12.50 8.14
N PHE A 115 -6.78 13.26 7.35
CA PHE A 115 -8.18 12.96 7.05
C PHE A 115 -8.36 12.63 5.56
N GLY A 116 -8.88 11.43 5.28
CA GLY A 116 -9.20 10.98 3.94
C GLY A 116 -10.69 11.03 3.62
N ILE A 117 -10.99 11.21 2.35
CA ILE A 117 -12.34 11.17 1.80
C ILE A 117 -12.41 10.22 0.61
N TYR A 118 -13.62 9.94 0.18
CA TYR A 118 -13.91 9.09 -0.95
C TYR A 118 -14.73 9.85 -2.01
N SER A 119 -14.49 9.52 -3.27
CA SER A 119 -15.45 9.75 -4.34
C SER A 119 -15.26 8.74 -5.47
N ASP A 120 -15.86 8.98 -6.62
CA ASP A 120 -15.88 8.06 -7.75
C ASP A 120 -15.61 8.79 -9.06
N ALA A 121 -14.78 8.19 -9.92
CA ALA A 121 -14.57 8.54 -11.32
C ALA A 121 -15.80 8.21 -12.20
N GLY A 122 -17.00 8.37 -11.65
CA GLY A 122 -18.28 8.08 -12.23
C GLY A 122 -19.34 9.08 -11.78
N ARG A 123 -20.53 9.00 -12.38
CA ARG A 123 -21.62 9.94 -12.04
C ARG A 123 -22.24 9.65 -10.69
N LEU A 124 -22.15 8.40 -10.25
CA LEU A 124 -22.57 7.95 -8.94
C LEU A 124 -21.48 7.08 -8.33
N THR A 125 -21.32 7.17 -7.02
CA THR A 125 -20.46 6.25 -6.27
C THR A 125 -21.00 4.82 -6.32
N CYS A 126 -20.21 3.85 -5.86
CA CYS A 126 -20.66 2.47 -5.76
C CYS A 126 -21.92 2.29 -4.90
N ALA A 127 -22.07 3.06 -3.81
CA ALA A 127 -23.29 3.11 -2.99
C ALA A 127 -24.40 4.02 -3.56
N ARG A 128 -24.28 4.43 -4.83
CA ARG A 128 -25.23 5.28 -5.57
C ARG A 128 -25.39 6.68 -4.98
N ARG A 129 -24.34 7.22 -4.39
CA ARG A 129 -24.24 8.64 -3.99
C ARG A 129 -23.67 9.47 -5.12
N ILE A 130 -23.55 10.79 -4.95
CA ILE A 130 -23.03 11.67 -6.00
C ILE A 130 -21.54 11.38 -6.23
N GLY A 131 -21.16 10.99 -7.46
CA GLY A 131 -19.77 10.86 -7.87
C GLY A 131 -19.22 12.13 -8.53
N SER A 132 -17.93 12.14 -8.86
CA SER A 132 -17.20 13.33 -9.31
C SER A 132 -17.03 13.46 -10.82
N LEU A 133 -17.45 12.49 -11.63
CA LEU A 133 -17.25 12.54 -13.09
C LEU A 133 -17.93 13.78 -13.70
N GLY A 134 -17.12 14.65 -14.32
CA GLY A 134 -17.54 15.94 -14.89
C GLY A 134 -17.62 17.11 -13.90
N TYR A 135 -17.26 16.88 -12.63
CA TYR A 135 -17.20 17.87 -11.55
C TYR A 135 -15.86 17.85 -10.82
N GLU A 136 -14.81 17.29 -11.45
CA GLU A 136 -13.50 17.06 -10.85
C GLU A 136 -12.90 18.35 -10.28
N LYS A 137 -13.07 19.47 -10.99
CA LYS A 137 -12.59 20.78 -10.55
C LYS A 137 -13.27 21.22 -9.26
N GLN A 138 -14.60 21.22 -9.23
CA GLN A 138 -15.39 21.66 -8.07
C GLN A 138 -15.12 20.78 -6.86
N ASP A 139 -15.02 19.46 -7.07
CA ASP A 139 -14.81 18.51 -5.99
C ASP A 139 -13.39 18.60 -5.44
N ALA A 140 -12.37 18.70 -6.30
CA ALA A 140 -11.00 18.96 -5.86
C ALA A 140 -10.87 20.26 -5.07
N GLU A 141 -11.49 21.36 -5.53
CA GLU A 141 -11.54 22.63 -4.79
C GLU A 141 -12.18 22.45 -3.41
N LYS A 142 -13.28 21.69 -3.29
CA LYS A 142 -13.91 21.39 -2.00
C LYS A 142 -13.05 20.53 -1.09
N PHE A 143 -12.42 19.48 -1.62
CA PHE A 143 -11.54 18.62 -0.84
C PHE A 143 -10.36 19.43 -0.28
N ALA A 144 -9.78 20.33 -1.09
CA ALA A 144 -8.73 21.22 -0.62
C ALA A 144 -9.23 22.23 0.42
N GLU A 145 -10.40 22.86 0.22
CA GLU A 145 -11.05 23.78 1.16
C GLU A 145 -11.31 23.11 2.52
N TRP A 146 -11.76 21.86 2.51
CA TRP A 146 -12.05 21.09 3.72
C TRP A 146 -10.82 20.55 4.43
N GLY A 147 -9.64 20.62 3.81
CA GLY A 147 -8.41 20.11 4.41
C GLY A 147 -8.22 18.61 4.26
N ILE A 148 -8.73 18.00 3.18
CA ILE A 148 -8.53 16.57 2.91
C ILE A 148 -7.06 16.27 2.59
N ASP A 149 -6.54 15.16 3.08
CA ASP A 149 -5.15 14.71 2.90
C ASP A 149 -5.04 13.45 2.02
N PHE A 150 -6.16 12.74 1.82
CA PHE A 150 -6.22 11.49 1.06
C PHE A 150 -7.53 11.42 0.29
N LEU A 151 -7.49 11.04 -0.98
CA LEU A 151 -8.67 10.74 -1.78
C LEU A 151 -8.61 9.30 -2.29
N LYS A 152 -9.54 8.45 -1.83
CA LYS A 152 -9.90 7.20 -2.53
C LYS A 152 -10.85 7.56 -3.67
N TYR A 153 -10.53 7.14 -4.89
CA TYR A 153 -11.30 7.51 -6.08
C TYR A 153 -11.71 6.26 -6.85
N ASP A 154 -12.99 5.91 -6.77
CA ASP A 154 -13.55 4.65 -7.27
C ASP A 154 -13.92 4.71 -8.76
N ASN A 155 -14.51 3.63 -9.28
CA ASN A 155 -14.73 3.42 -10.70
C ASN A 155 -16.17 2.99 -11.07
N CYS A 156 -17.13 3.08 -10.16
CA CYS A 156 -18.52 2.69 -10.42
C CYS A 156 -19.27 3.72 -11.28
N HIS A 157 -20.34 3.32 -11.98
CA HIS A 157 -21.23 4.22 -12.74
C HIS A 157 -20.54 5.28 -13.64
N ASN A 158 -19.38 4.94 -14.20
CA ASN A 158 -18.68 5.76 -15.19
C ASN A 158 -19.41 5.76 -16.55
N ASP A 159 -18.99 6.64 -17.46
CA ASP A 159 -19.59 6.81 -18.78
C ASP A 159 -18.91 5.98 -19.90
N GLY A 160 -18.05 5.04 -19.53
CA GLY A 160 -17.29 4.21 -20.46
C GLY A 160 -16.06 4.90 -21.06
N SER A 161 -15.75 6.14 -20.68
CA SER A 161 -14.47 6.75 -21.03
C SER A 161 -13.28 6.01 -20.40
N PRO A 162 -12.09 6.04 -21.04
CA PRO A 162 -10.92 5.30 -20.57
C PRO A 162 -10.58 5.62 -19.11
N GLU A 163 -10.20 4.60 -18.33
CA GLU A 163 -9.83 4.75 -16.92
C GLU A 163 -8.75 5.82 -16.75
N LYS A 164 -7.62 5.72 -17.48
CA LYS A 164 -6.50 6.67 -17.39
C LYS A 164 -6.97 8.12 -17.54
N ASP A 165 -7.81 8.42 -18.53
CA ASP A 165 -8.29 9.77 -18.80
C ASP A 165 -9.12 10.34 -17.62
N ARG A 166 -10.00 9.52 -17.03
CA ARG A 166 -10.82 9.94 -15.88
C ARG A 166 -9.99 10.16 -14.62
N TYR A 167 -9.03 9.28 -14.35
CA TYR A 167 -8.13 9.43 -13.20
C TYR A 167 -7.18 10.62 -13.37
N GLU A 168 -6.66 10.85 -14.59
CA GLU A 168 -5.86 12.04 -14.88
C GLU A 168 -6.65 13.34 -14.73
N ALA A 169 -7.95 13.35 -15.08
CA ALA A 169 -8.79 14.52 -14.90
C ALA A 169 -8.83 14.96 -13.43
N MET A 170 -9.14 14.05 -12.51
CA MET A 170 -9.15 14.35 -11.07
C MET A 170 -7.74 14.65 -10.54
N GLY A 171 -6.72 13.86 -10.91
CA GLY A 171 -5.34 14.10 -10.49
C GLY A 171 -4.82 15.50 -10.87
N ARG A 172 -5.17 16.00 -12.07
CA ARG A 172 -4.84 17.37 -12.50
C ARG A 172 -5.54 18.43 -11.65
N GLU A 173 -6.82 18.25 -11.35
CA GLU A 173 -7.56 19.24 -10.57
C GLU A 173 -7.10 19.24 -9.10
N LEU A 174 -6.80 18.08 -8.50
CA LEU A 174 -6.17 18.00 -7.17
C LEU A 174 -4.86 18.78 -7.13
N ASN A 175 -3.95 18.57 -8.09
CA ASN A 175 -2.68 19.29 -8.15
C ASN A 175 -2.87 20.81 -8.29
N LYS A 176 -3.87 21.28 -9.04
CA LYS A 176 -4.15 22.71 -9.21
C LYS A 176 -4.59 23.41 -7.92
N THR A 177 -5.15 22.67 -6.95
CA THR A 177 -5.53 23.25 -5.65
C THR A 177 -4.32 23.72 -4.84
N GLY A 178 -3.13 23.18 -5.11
CA GLY A 178 -1.91 23.44 -4.33
C GLY A 178 -1.88 22.75 -2.97
N ARG A 179 -2.93 22.05 -2.55
CA ARG A 179 -2.93 21.21 -1.35
C ARG A 179 -2.38 19.82 -1.71
N PRO A 180 -1.36 19.30 -1.00
CA PRO A 180 -0.95 17.91 -1.15
C PRO A 180 -2.06 16.95 -0.70
N ILE A 181 -2.55 16.11 -1.62
CA ILE A 181 -3.57 15.09 -1.35
C ILE A 181 -3.06 13.76 -1.89
N PHE A 182 -2.94 12.75 -1.03
CA PHE A 182 -2.57 11.40 -1.45
C PHE A 182 -3.68 10.85 -2.34
N TYR A 183 -3.35 10.46 -3.57
CA TYR A 183 -4.36 10.05 -4.54
C TYR A 183 -4.36 8.54 -4.76
N SER A 184 -5.40 7.87 -4.26
CA SER A 184 -5.58 6.42 -4.33
C SER A 184 -6.59 6.03 -5.42
N ILE A 185 -6.09 5.45 -6.50
CA ILE A 185 -6.86 5.04 -7.68
C ILE A 185 -7.55 3.71 -7.38
N CYS A 186 -8.88 3.63 -7.47
CA CYS A 186 -9.65 2.43 -7.18
C CYS A 186 -10.38 1.92 -8.44
N GLU A 187 -9.60 1.44 -9.42
CA GLU A 187 -10.15 0.85 -10.67
C GLU A 187 -10.05 -0.67 -10.78
N TRP A 188 -9.68 -1.31 -9.66
CA TRP A 188 -9.74 -2.76 -9.43
C TRP A 188 -8.81 -3.63 -10.30
N GLY A 189 -7.77 -3.04 -10.89
CA GLY A 189 -6.83 -3.72 -11.77
C GLY A 189 -7.31 -3.86 -13.22
N LYS A 190 -8.49 -3.33 -13.55
CA LYS A 190 -9.20 -3.62 -14.81
C LYS A 190 -8.41 -3.19 -16.05
N SER A 191 -7.82 -2.01 -16.00
CA SER A 191 -7.04 -1.41 -17.09
C SER A 191 -5.53 -1.59 -16.90
N LYS A 192 -5.10 -2.52 -16.03
CA LYS A 192 -3.69 -2.77 -15.68
C LYS A 192 -3.00 -1.49 -15.17
N PRO A 193 -3.48 -0.91 -14.06
CA PRO A 193 -3.05 0.40 -13.56
C PRO A 193 -1.58 0.43 -13.19
N PHE A 194 -1.00 -0.71 -12.82
CA PHE A 194 0.44 -0.87 -12.60
C PHE A 194 1.32 -0.48 -13.80
N LEU A 195 0.76 -0.31 -15.01
CA LEU A 195 1.46 0.18 -16.20
C LEU A 195 1.40 1.70 -16.42
N TRP A 196 0.49 2.42 -15.74
CA TRP A 196 0.23 3.84 -16.04
C TRP A 196 -0.09 4.72 -14.83
N ALA A 197 -0.65 4.15 -13.76
CA ALA A 197 -1.18 4.88 -12.61
C ALA A 197 -0.12 5.64 -11.81
N ARG A 198 1.16 5.24 -11.90
CA ARG A 198 2.28 5.93 -11.24
C ARG A 198 2.43 7.38 -11.69
N GLU A 199 2.07 7.70 -12.93
CA GLU A 199 2.10 9.08 -13.46
C GLU A 199 0.95 9.94 -12.91
N VAL A 200 -0.07 9.29 -12.32
CA VAL A 200 -1.38 9.90 -12.06
C VAL A 200 -1.70 9.96 -10.56
N GLY A 201 -1.40 8.91 -9.80
CA GLY A 201 -1.73 8.73 -8.39
C GLY A 201 -0.61 8.06 -7.59
N ASN A 202 -0.82 7.98 -6.28
CA ASN A 202 0.16 7.46 -5.32
C ASN A 202 -0.05 5.98 -4.96
N SER A 203 -1.24 5.43 -5.20
CA SER A 203 -1.51 4.00 -5.16
C SER A 203 -2.60 3.64 -6.16
N TRP A 204 -2.70 2.35 -6.51
CA TRP A 204 -3.74 1.85 -7.39
C TRP A 204 -4.22 0.45 -6.99
N ARG A 205 -5.54 0.30 -6.83
CA ARG A 205 -6.17 -0.99 -6.58
C ARG A 205 -5.90 -1.92 -7.74
N THR A 206 -5.46 -3.13 -7.43
CA THR A 206 -4.99 -4.13 -8.40
C THR A 206 -5.98 -5.27 -8.61
N THR A 207 -7.03 -5.35 -7.78
CA THR A 207 -8.07 -6.37 -7.84
C THR A 207 -9.44 -5.80 -7.46
N ASN A 208 -10.51 -6.54 -7.78
CA ASN A 208 -11.82 -6.38 -7.14
C ASN A 208 -11.72 -6.46 -5.61
N ASP A 209 -12.79 -6.08 -4.94
CA ASP A 209 -12.85 -5.98 -3.49
C ASP A 209 -12.53 -7.28 -2.77
N ILE A 210 -11.69 -7.15 -1.76
CA ILE A 210 -11.34 -8.20 -0.82
C ILE A 210 -12.54 -8.56 0.07
N ARG A 211 -12.67 -9.83 0.41
CA ARG A 211 -13.62 -10.33 1.40
C ARG A 211 -12.87 -10.93 2.59
N ALA A 212 -13.49 -10.92 3.76
CA ALA A 212 -12.98 -11.58 4.97
C ALA A 212 -13.07 -13.12 4.87
N SER A 213 -12.40 -13.70 3.87
CA SER A 213 -12.29 -15.12 3.65
C SER A 213 -10.92 -15.48 3.09
N TRP A 214 -10.42 -16.66 3.47
CA TRP A 214 -9.10 -17.12 3.04
C TRP A 214 -8.95 -17.24 1.52
N VAL A 215 -10.01 -17.68 0.85
CA VAL A 215 -10.06 -17.78 -0.63
C VAL A 215 -9.88 -16.41 -1.29
N SER A 216 -10.48 -15.35 -0.72
CA SER A 216 -10.31 -14.01 -1.26
C SER A 216 -8.88 -13.51 -1.10
N ILE A 217 -8.32 -13.68 0.10
CA ILE A 217 -6.95 -13.24 0.44
C ILE A 217 -5.93 -13.93 -0.46
N THR A 218 -5.98 -15.26 -0.55
CA THR A 218 -5.03 -16.03 -1.36
C THR A 218 -5.16 -15.74 -2.86
N SER A 219 -6.38 -15.52 -3.36
CA SER A 219 -6.57 -15.10 -4.76
C SER A 219 -5.94 -13.75 -5.08
N ILE A 220 -5.97 -12.81 -4.14
CA ILE A 220 -5.32 -11.51 -4.29
C ILE A 220 -3.80 -11.64 -4.24
N ILE A 221 -3.26 -12.40 -3.28
CA ILE A 221 -1.82 -12.69 -3.16
C ILE A 221 -1.27 -13.23 -4.49
N GLN A 222 -1.95 -14.22 -5.09
CA GLN A 222 -1.56 -14.79 -6.38
C GLN A 222 -1.49 -13.74 -7.50
N LYS A 223 -2.42 -12.78 -7.54
CA LYS A 223 -2.42 -11.72 -8.54
C LYS A 223 -1.29 -10.71 -8.36
N GLN A 224 -0.81 -10.51 -7.12
CA GLN A 224 0.30 -9.59 -6.85
C GLN A 224 1.63 -10.09 -7.43
N GLN A 225 1.84 -11.40 -7.48
CA GLN A 225 3.12 -12.04 -7.85
C GLN A 225 3.74 -11.49 -9.13
N MET A 226 2.94 -11.15 -10.13
CA MET A 226 3.41 -10.70 -11.45
C MET A 226 3.60 -9.19 -11.58
N ILE A 227 3.15 -8.41 -10.58
CA ILE A 227 3.05 -6.95 -10.67
C ILE A 227 3.81 -6.22 -9.56
N THR A 228 4.39 -6.94 -8.61
CA THR A 228 5.16 -6.39 -7.50
C THR A 228 6.24 -5.39 -7.94
N LYS A 229 6.94 -5.67 -9.04
CA LYS A 229 7.99 -4.83 -9.64
C LYS A 229 7.55 -3.42 -10.06
N TYR A 230 6.25 -3.16 -10.17
CA TYR A 230 5.72 -1.84 -10.54
C TYR A 230 5.52 -0.91 -9.33
N ALA A 231 5.58 -1.46 -8.11
CA ALA A 231 5.48 -0.68 -6.87
C ALA A 231 6.84 -0.12 -6.44
N GLY A 232 6.83 1.00 -5.73
CA GLY A 232 7.99 1.61 -5.09
C GLY A 232 7.67 3.03 -4.60
N PRO A 233 8.66 3.76 -4.07
CA PRO A 233 8.44 5.12 -3.57
C PRO A 233 7.68 6.00 -4.55
N GLY A 234 6.60 6.62 -4.07
CA GLY A 234 5.68 7.47 -4.81
C GLY A 234 4.50 6.75 -5.47
N GLY A 235 4.52 5.42 -5.60
CA GLY A 235 3.49 4.66 -6.32
C GLY A 235 3.40 3.19 -5.90
N TRP A 236 2.30 2.80 -5.25
CA TRP A 236 2.14 1.47 -4.66
C TRP A 236 1.01 0.66 -5.28
N ASN A 237 1.25 -0.64 -5.49
CA ASN A 237 0.16 -1.60 -5.73
C ASN A 237 -0.71 -1.65 -4.48
N ASP A 238 -2.02 -1.54 -4.65
CA ASP A 238 -3.00 -1.66 -3.59
C ASP A 238 -3.78 -2.99 -3.77
N PRO A 239 -3.48 -4.02 -2.97
CA PRO A 239 -4.25 -5.26 -2.91
C PRO A 239 -5.53 -5.17 -2.07
N ASP A 240 -5.99 -3.95 -1.75
CA ASP A 240 -7.19 -3.61 -0.97
C ASP A 240 -6.99 -3.59 0.56
N MET A 241 -7.97 -3.01 1.25
CA MET A 241 -8.03 -2.81 2.70
C MET A 241 -7.91 -4.13 3.49
N LEU A 242 -7.35 -4.04 4.69
CA LEU A 242 -7.13 -5.20 5.53
C LEU A 242 -8.44 -5.78 6.08
N GLN A 243 -8.52 -7.12 6.09
CA GLN A 243 -9.62 -7.90 6.69
C GLN A 243 -9.23 -8.54 8.03
N VAL A 244 -8.10 -8.13 8.62
CA VAL A 244 -7.72 -8.50 10.00
C VAL A 244 -8.88 -8.12 10.94
N GLY A 245 -9.23 -8.97 11.89
CA GLY A 245 -10.33 -8.72 12.84
C GLY A 245 -11.75 -8.82 12.27
N ASN A 246 -11.91 -9.08 10.96
CA ASN A 246 -13.22 -9.21 10.31
C ASN A 246 -13.56 -10.67 9.95
N GLY A 247 -14.86 -10.96 9.87
CA GLY A 247 -15.37 -12.26 9.45
C GLY A 247 -14.94 -13.40 10.38
N HIS A 248 -14.50 -14.51 9.78
CA HIS A 248 -14.14 -15.74 10.49
C HIS A 248 -12.74 -16.24 10.13
N LEU A 249 -11.82 -15.32 9.80
CA LEU A 249 -10.42 -15.67 9.56
C LEU A 249 -9.79 -16.22 10.84
N THR A 250 -9.12 -17.37 10.73
CA THR A 250 -8.33 -17.90 11.85
C THR A 250 -7.18 -16.95 12.19
N LEU A 251 -6.61 -17.07 13.39
CA LEU A 251 -5.46 -16.25 13.78
C LEU A 251 -4.29 -16.40 12.81
N ASP A 252 -4.02 -17.62 12.33
CA ASP A 252 -2.95 -17.86 11.36
C ASP A 252 -3.24 -17.20 10.01
N GLU A 253 -4.48 -17.24 9.52
CA GLU A 253 -4.90 -16.55 8.30
C GLU A 253 -4.79 -15.02 8.44
N GLN A 254 -5.14 -14.46 9.61
CA GLN A 254 -4.99 -13.03 9.89
C GLN A 254 -3.52 -12.62 9.91
N ARG A 255 -2.65 -13.41 10.55
CA ARG A 255 -1.20 -13.19 10.56
C ARG A 255 -0.64 -13.23 9.14
N SER A 256 -1.04 -14.21 8.34
CA SER A 256 -0.61 -14.34 6.95
C SER A 256 -1.05 -13.16 6.12
N HIS A 257 -2.33 -12.79 6.20
CA HIS A 257 -2.90 -11.63 5.51
C HIS A 257 -2.12 -10.34 5.80
N PHE A 258 -1.95 -10.01 7.09
CA PHE A 258 -1.27 -8.79 7.50
C PHE A 258 0.21 -8.78 7.07
N SER A 259 0.93 -9.87 7.34
CA SER A 259 2.37 -9.95 7.09
C SER A 259 2.70 -9.90 5.59
N ILE A 260 1.86 -10.52 4.76
CA ILE A 260 2.03 -10.51 3.31
C ILE A 260 1.73 -9.13 2.73
N TRP A 261 0.69 -8.43 3.19
CA TRP A 261 0.43 -7.04 2.79
C TRP A 261 1.61 -6.13 3.14
N ALA A 262 2.15 -6.27 4.36
CA ALA A 262 3.32 -5.51 4.79
C ALA A 262 4.55 -5.81 3.93
N ALA A 263 4.83 -7.09 3.64
CA ALA A 263 5.94 -7.51 2.80
C ALA A 263 5.76 -7.03 1.34
N LEU A 264 4.53 -6.99 0.82
CA LEU A 264 4.22 -6.47 -0.51
C LEU A 264 4.39 -4.95 -0.64
N LYS A 265 4.68 -4.25 0.47
CA LYS A 265 4.63 -2.78 0.55
C LYS A 265 3.28 -2.23 0.07
N ALA A 266 2.20 -2.91 0.45
CA ALA A 266 0.85 -2.45 0.22
C ALA A 266 0.48 -1.29 1.16
N PRO A 267 -0.46 -0.42 0.79
CA PRO A 267 -1.23 0.36 1.75
C PRO A 267 -1.75 -0.53 2.90
N LEU A 268 -1.45 -0.17 4.14
CA LEU A 268 -1.95 -0.88 5.33
C LEU A 268 -3.14 -0.11 5.90
N ILE A 269 -4.29 -0.23 5.23
CA ILE A 269 -5.53 0.42 5.66
C ILE A 269 -6.38 -0.58 6.45
N LEU A 270 -6.51 -0.36 7.75
CA LEU A 270 -7.32 -1.15 8.67
C LEU A 270 -8.81 -1.04 8.32
N GLY A 271 -9.57 -2.10 8.57
CA GLY A 271 -10.99 -2.17 8.21
C GLY A 271 -11.92 -2.83 9.24
N PHE A 272 -11.46 -3.06 10.47
CA PHE A 272 -12.30 -3.54 11.58
C PHE A 272 -12.92 -2.37 12.37
N ASP A 273 -13.76 -2.66 13.37
CA ASP A 273 -14.23 -1.65 14.34
C ASP A 273 -13.06 -1.12 15.17
N ILE A 274 -12.54 0.06 14.80
CA ILE A 274 -11.37 0.63 15.45
C ILE A 274 -11.66 1.18 16.85
N ILE A 275 -12.93 1.41 17.19
CA ILE A 275 -13.38 1.87 18.51
C ILE A 275 -13.37 0.69 19.49
N ASN A 276 -13.80 -0.49 19.04
CA ASN A 276 -13.82 -1.71 19.84
C ASN A 276 -13.09 -2.87 19.13
N PRO A 277 -11.76 -2.79 18.96
CA PRO A 277 -11.04 -3.75 18.15
C PRO A 277 -10.95 -5.12 18.82
N PRO A 278 -11.04 -6.22 18.06
CA PRO A 278 -10.70 -7.54 18.57
C PRO A 278 -9.26 -7.56 19.11
N ALA A 279 -9.04 -8.14 20.29
CA ALA A 279 -7.76 -8.07 20.99
C ALA A 279 -6.59 -8.62 20.15
N ASP A 280 -6.79 -9.78 19.51
CA ASP A 280 -5.78 -10.41 18.67
C ASP A 280 -5.47 -9.57 17.41
N ALA A 281 -6.50 -8.98 16.80
CA ALA A 281 -6.35 -8.09 15.65
C ALA A 281 -5.55 -6.83 16.00
N LYS A 282 -5.89 -6.19 17.13
CA LYS A 282 -5.17 -5.02 17.64
C LYS A 282 -3.71 -5.36 17.93
N ALA A 283 -3.45 -6.46 18.65
CA ALA A 283 -2.09 -6.87 18.98
C ALA A 283 -1.25 -7.15 17.72
N LEU A 284 -1.85 -7.75 16.70
CA LEU A 284 -1.22 -8.02 15.42
C LEU A 284 -0.81 -6.73 14.70
N VAL A 285 -1.75 -5.81 14.50
CA VAL A 285 -1.50 -4.62 13.67
C VAL A 285 -0.63 -3.57 14.37
N LEU A 286 -0.52 -3.61 15.70
CA LEU A 286 0.40 -2.75 16.45
C LEU A 286 1.83 -3.31 16.55
N ASN A 287 2.12 -4.47 15.96
CA ASN A 287 3.47 -5.02 15.95
C ASN A 287 4.35 -4.29 14.92
N GLU A 288 5.10 -3.28 15.39
CA GLU A 288 6.02 -2.47 14.59
C GLU A 288 7.11 -3.29 13.88
N GLU A 289 7.55 -4.41 14.45
CA GLU A 289 8.54 -5.27 13.77
C GLU A 289 7.95 -5.90 12.51
N ILE A 290 6.68 -6.34 12.56
CA ILE A 290 6.00 -6.97 11.40
C ILE A 290 5.68 -5.94 10.32
N ILE A 291 5.38 -4.69 10.70
CA ILE A 291 5.23 -3.59 9.72
C ILE A 291 6.54 -3.40 8.94
N ALA A 292 7.69 -3.56 9.60
CA ALA A 292 9.02 -3.44 9.02
C ALA A 292 9.58 -4.75 8.39
N VAL A 293 8.73 -5.76 8.14
CA VAL A 293 9.13 -7.07 7.60
C VAL A 293 9.92 -6.98 6.30
N ASN A 294 10.91 -7.86 6.15
CA ASN A 294 11.60 -8.09 4.87
C ASN A 294 11.48 -9.52 4.32
N VAL A 295 11.20 -10.54 5.14
CA VAL A 295 10.97 -11.91 4.63
C VAL A 295 9.75 -12.57 5.28
N VAL A 296 8.91 -13.20 4.46
CA VAL A 296 7.76 -14.01 4.90
C VAL A 296 7.87 -15.42 4.31
N LEU A 297 7.85 -16.43 5.18
CA LEU A 297 7.67 -17.83 4.81
C LEU A 297 6.20 -18.17 4.96
N PHE A 298 5.51 -18.40 3.86
CA PHE A 298 4.06 -18.57 3.82
C PHE A 298 3.68 -20.00 3.45
N ASN A 299 2.84 -20.63 4.28
CA ASN A 299 2.22 -21.91 3.98
C ASN A 299 0.77 -21.68 3.52
N ARG A 300 0.54 -21.78 2.21
CA ARG A 300 -0.82 -21.71 1.63
C ARG A 300 -1.60 -23.02 1.74
N GLY A 301 -0.98 -24.07 2.26
CA GLY A 301 -1.53 -25.42 2.34
C GLY A 301 -2.44 -25.68 3.54
N GLU A 302 -3.19 -26.77 3.43
CA GLU A 302 -4.20 -27.22 4.41
C GLU A 302 -3.61 -27.97 5.62
N ILE A 303 -2.32 -28.32 5.55
CA ILE A 303 -1.58 -29.00 6.61
C ILE A 303 -0.31 -28.22 6.96
N PRO A 304 0.24 -28.37 8.19
CA PRO A 304 1.52 -27.75 8.53
C PRO A 304 2.66 -28.22 7.63
N GLN A 305 3.44 -27.28 7.08
CA GLN A 305 4.57 -27.55 6.19
C GLN A 305 5.90 -27.18 6.85
N VAL A 306 6.98 -27.87 6.51
CA VAL A 306 8.34 -27.47 6.88
C VAL A 306 8.91 -26.64 5.74
N ILE A 307 9.30 -25.40 6.04
CA ILE A 307 9.85 -24.46 5.07
C ILE A 307 11.30 -24.16 5.47
N THR A 308 12.21 -24.25 4.50
CA THR A 308 13.62 -23.87 4.69
C THR A 308 13.93 -22.61 3.89
N LEU A 309 14.51 -21.62 4.56
CA LEU A 309 14.98 -20.40 3.91
C LEU A 309 16.41 -20.60 3.40
N HIS A 310 16.57 -20.53 2.08
CA HIS A 310 17.86 -20.55 1.41
C HIS A 310 18.25 -19.13 1.00
N PHE A 311 19.19 -18.49 1.72
CA PHE A 311 19.51 -17.06 1.51
C PHE A 311 19.97 -16.74 0.07
N ALA A 312 20.80 -17.60 -0.53
CA ALA A 312 21.34 -17.34 -1.86
C ALA A 312 20.27 -17.42 -2.96
N SER A 313 19.41 -18.44 -2.94
CA SER A 313 18.38 -18.63 -3.97
C SER A 313 17.13 -17.78 -3.71
N HIS A 314 16.70 -17.64 -2.46
CA HIS A 314 15.46 -16.93 -2.10
C HIS A 314 15.67 -15.43 -1.95
N CYS A 315 16.76 -15.01 -1.33
CA CYS A 315 17.01 -13.61 -0.97
C CYS A 315 18.13 -12.95 -1.78
N ASN A 316 18.79 -13.68 -2.68
CA ASN A 316 19.99 -13.22 -3.40
C ASN A 316 21.10 -12.75 -2.44
N LEU A 317 21.22 -13.36 -1.25
CA LEU A 317 22.21 -13.02 -0.22
C LEU A 317 23.17 -14.18 0.07
N ASP A 318 24.43 -13.84 0.32
CA ASP A 318 25.48 -14.74 0.82
C ASP A 318 26.29 -14.06 1.94
N GLY A 319 27.19 -14.78 2.59
CA GLY A 319 28.01 -14.28 3.69
C GLY A 319 27.32 -14.34 5.05
N GLU A 320 27.74 -13.48 5.97
CA GLU A 320 27.22 -13.45 7.35
C GLU A 320 25.88 -12.72 7.40
N ILE A 321 24.81 -13.47 7.68
CA ILE A 321 23.43 -13.00 7.71
C ILE A 321 22.86 -13.27 9.10
N THR A 322 22.30 -12.24 9.73
CA THR A 322 21.51 -12.38 10.95
C THR A 322 20.05 -12.58 10.57
N VAL A 323 19.40 -13.59 11.13
CA VAL A 323 17.96 -13.82 10.98
C VAL A 323 17.29 -13.50 12.30
N ARG A 324 16.22 -12.72 12.31
CA ARG A 324 15.38 -12.50 13.49
C ARG A 324 13.97 -12.98 13.21
N ASP A 325 13.45 -13.86 14.06
CA ASP A 325 12.04 -14.26 14.04
C ASP A 325 11.21 -13.20 14.76
N LEU A 326 10.32 -12.54 14.02
CA LEU A 326 9.55 -11.38 14.51
C LEU A 326 8.35 -11.77 15.38
N TRP A 327 7.97 -13.05 15.41
CA TRP A 327 6.98 -13.56 16.35
C TRP A 327 7.62 -13.94 17.69
N GLU A 328 8.85 -14.45 17.65
CA GLU A 328 9.59 -14.85 18.86
C GLU A 328 10.46 -13.73 19.44
N HIS A 329 10.62 -12.62 18.71
CA HIS A 329 11.52 -11.52 19.04
C HIS A 329 12.96 -11.99 19.33
N ALA A 330 13.42 -13.00 18.57
CA ALA A 330 14.67 -13.70 18.83
C ALA A 330 15.49 -13.92 17.56
N ASP A 331 16.81 -13.78 17.69
CA ASP A 331 17.75 -14.03 16.60
C ASP A 331 17.99 -15.53 16.41
N LYS A 332 18.13 -15.94 15.15
CA LYS A 332 18.15 -17.33 14.65
C LYS A 332 19.24 -17.45 13.57
N GLY A 333 19.74 -18.67 13.36
CA GLY A 333 20.71 -18.99 12.30
C GLY A 333 20.03 -19.44 10.99
N ILE A 334 20.61 -20.43 10.30
CA ILE A 334 19.95 -21.14 9.18
C ILE A 334 18.53 -21.52 9.60
N PHE A 335 17.54 -21.05 8.82
CA PHE A 335 16.15 -21.05 9.27
C PHE A 335 15.32 -22.12 8.54
N THR A 336 15.07 -23.22 9.25
CA THR A 336 14.03 -24.20 8.90
C THR A 336 12.94 -24.14 9.95
N ARG A 337 11.68 -24.02 9.52
CA ARG A 337 10.54 -23.88 10.44
C ARG A 337 9.34 -24.67 9.98
N ARG A 338 8.65 -25.28 10.95
CA ARG A 338 7.32 -25.85 10.72
C ARG A 338 6.29 -24.72 10.81
N VAL A 339 5.68 -24.39 9.69
CA VAL A 339 4.67 -23.33 9.55
C VAL A 339 3.26 -23.96 9.57
N PRO A 340 2.35 -23.49 10.43
CA PRO A 340 0.97 -23.99 10.49
C PRO A 340 0.25 -23.89 9.14
N LYS A 341 -0.88 -24.60 9.00
CA LYS A 341 -1.77 -24.41 7.84
C LYS A 341 -2.17 -22.94 7.75
N HIS A 342 -2.16 -22.38 6.54
CA HIS A 342 -2.50 -20.98 6.29
C HIS A 342 -1.67 -19.96 7.08
N GLY A 343 -0.56 -20.39 7.68
CA GLY A 343 0.25 -19.60 8.58
C GLY A 343 1.47 -19.00 7.89
N VAL A 344 2.14 -18.10 8.62
CA VAL A 344 3.40 -17.48 8.20
C VAL A 344 4.44 -17.55 9.30
N THR A 345 5.70 -17.60 8.89
CA THR A 345 6.81 -17.13 9.71
C THR A 345 7.36 -15.85 9.13
N VAL A 346 7.58 -14.85 9.98
CA VAL A 346 7.96 -13.50 9.58
C VAL A 346 9.36 -13.25 10.11
N LEU A 347 10.26 -12.89 9.21
CA LEU A 347 11.67 -12.77 9.49
C LEU A 347 12.16 -11.37 9.12
N LYS A 348 13.14 -10.90 9.89
CA LYS A 348 14.01 -9.78 9.51
C LYS A 348 15.41 -10.32 9.27
N LEU A 349 15.91 -10.14 8.05
CA LEU A 349 17.30 -10.39 7.68
C LEU A 349 18.13 -9.11 7.75
N THR A 350 19.34 -9.19 8.30
CA THR A 350 20.33 -8.10 8.26
C THR A 350 21.72 -8.63 7.94
N GLY A 351 22.55 -7.82 7.28
CA GLY A 351 23.86 -8.24 6.79
C GLY A 351 23.79 -8.96 5.45
N GLY A 352 24.81 -9.78 5.17
CA GLY A 352 24.98 -10.46 3.89
C GLY A 352 25.44 -9.55 2.76
N THR A 353 25.83 -10.17 1.65
CA THR A 353 26.27 -9.52 0.41
C THR A 353 25.49 -10.09 -0.79
N PRO A 354 25.09 -9.25 -1.77
CA PRO A 354 24.35 -9.73 -2.93
C PRO A 354 25.11 -10.76 -3.78
N VAL A 355 24.49 -11.91 -4.08
CA VAL A 355 25.07 -12.98 -4.91
C VAL A 355 25.19 -12.55 -6.38
N LYS A 356 24.21 -11.80 -6.89
CA LYS A 356 24.21 -11.21 -8.25
C LYS A 356 23.96 -9.71 -8.19
N LYS A 357 24.73 -8.93 -8.98
CA LYS A 357 24.40 -7.53 -9.31
C LYS A 357 23.24 -7.52 -10.30
N HIS A 358 22.02 -7.38 -9.80
CA HIS A 358 20.89 -7.08 -10.67
C HIS A 358 20.85 -5.56 -10.93
N ASN A 359 20.70 -5.15 -12.19
CA ASN A 359 20.46 -3.75 -12.58
C ASN A 359 19.00 -3.30 -12.32
N GLU A 360 18.18 -4.18 -11.76
CA GLU A 360 16.77 -3.93 -11.45
C GLU A 360 16.62 -3.94 -9.93
N SER A 361 15.97 -2.91 -9.38
CA SER A 361 15.63 -2.85 -7.96
C SER A 361 14.82 -4.09 -7.59
N LEU A 362 15.38 -4.95 -6.73
CA LEU A 362 14.75 -6.18 -6.23
C LEU A 362 13.62 -5.84 -5.25
N PHE A 363 12.59 -5.12 -5.71
CA PHE A 363 11.55 -4.65 -4.79
C PHE A 363 10.80 -5.82 -4.17
N LEU A 364 10.62 -6.95 -4.88
CA LEU A 364 9.99 -8.16 -4.37
C LEU A 364 10.46 -9.40 -5.17
N GLN A 365 11.19 -10.33 -4.55
CA GLN A 365 11.50 -11.64 -5.13
C GLN A 365 10.55 -12.69 -4.54
N HIS A 366 9.80 -13.36 -5.41
CA HIS A 366 8.98 -14.52 -5.07
C HIS A 366 9.73 -15.74 -5.58
N VAL A 367 10.15 -16.65 -4.71
CA VAL A 367 10.80 -17.90 -5.13
C VAL A 367 9.91 -19.07 -4.76
N TRP A 368 9.60 -19.87 -5.78
CA TRP A 368 8.97 -21.17 -5.64
C TRP A 368 10.05 -22.18 -5.33
N ASP A 369 9.89 -22.90 -4.23
CA ASP A 369 10.70 -24.07 -3.96
C ASP A 369 10.00 -25.28 -4.59
N ASP A 370 10.41 -25.63 -5.81
CA ASP A 370 9.92 -26.80 -6.55
C ASP A 370 10.40 -28.13 -5.91
N ASP A 371 11.32 -28.08 -4.92
CA ASP A 371 11.81 -29.27 -4.21
C ASP A 371 10.89 -29.72 -3.05
N ILE A 372 9.83 -28.95 -2.74
CA ILE A 372 8.77 -29.35 -1.80
C ILE A 372 7.56 -29.84 -2.61
N VAL A 373 7.20 -31.11 -2.41
CA VAL A 373 6.31 -31.97 -3.23
C VAL A 373 4.84 -31.48 -3.38
N ASP A 374 4.51 -30.20 -3.19
CA ASP A 374 3.13 -29.72 -3.33
C ASP A 374 2.96 -28.27 -3.85
N ASN A 375 4.01 -27.52 -4.20
CA ASN A 375 3.90 -26.09 -4.59
C ASN A 375 3.22 -25.18 -3.51
N GLN A 376 2.86 -25.66 -2.32
CA GLN A 376 2.01 -24.93 -1.35
C GLN A 376 2.78 -23.98 -0.41
N VAL A 377 3.98 -23.55 -0.79
CA VAL A 377 4.84 -22.69 0.01
C VAL A 377 5.33 -21.53 -0.82
N ASP A 378 5.33 -20.34 -0.23
CA ASP A 378 5.87 -19.12 -0.83
C ASP A 378 6.92 -18.49 0.08
N VAL A 379 8.02 -18.01 -0.50
CA VAL A 379 8.98 -17.12 0.17
C VAL A 379 8.87 -15.74 -0.46
N ILE A 380 8.39 -14.77 0.33
CA ILE A 380 8.23 -13.38 -0.09
C ILE A 380 9.37 -12.57 0.51
N VAL A 381 10.20 -11.98 -0.34
CA VAL A 381 11.33 -11.13 0.07
C VAL A 381 11.10 -9.71 -0.42
N ASN A 382 11.09 -8.75 0.50
CA ASN A 382 11.04 -7.32 0.23
C ASN A 382 12.48 -6.77 0.26
N GLY A 383 12.97 -6.31 -0.88
CA GLY A 383 14.38 -6.05 -1.14
C GLY A 383 14.71 -4.59 -1.46
N GLU A 384 14.27 -3.65 -0.62
CA GLU A 384 15.14 -2.48 -0.42
C GLU A 384 16.50 -3.04 -0.01
N ASN A 385 17.52 -2.76 -0.84
CA ASN A 385 18.88 -3.26 -0.75
C ASN A 385 19.18 -3.71 0.68
N LEU A 386 19.28 -5.02 0.91
CA LEU A 386 19.58 -5.56 2.24
C LEU A 386 20.97 -5.08 2.74
N SER A 387 21.74 -4.40 1.88
CA SER A 387 22.97 -3.63 2.18
C SER A 387 22.75 -2.18 2.63
N ASP A 388 21.59 -1.58 2.38
CA ASP A 388 21.25 -0.18 2.68
C ASP A 388 20.34 -0.05 3.92
N LEU A 389 20.07 -1.17 4.60
CA LEU A 389 19.41 -1.22 5.90
C LEU A 389 20.43 -0.95 7.03
N GLU A 390 20.95 0.28 7.09
CA GLU A 390 21.57 0.84 8.31
C GLU A 390 20.57 1.67 9.11
#